data_AF-A0A1H0TSM5-F1
#
_entry.id   AF-A0A1H0TSM5-F1
#
_cell.length_a   1.000
_cell.length_b   1.000
_cell.length_c   1.000
_cell.angle_alpha   90.00
_cell.angle_beta   90.00
_cell.angle_gamma   90.00
#
_symmetry.space_group_name_H-M   'P 1'
#
loop_
_entity.id
_entity.type
_entity.pdbx_description
1 polymer ?
#
loop_
_entity_poly.entity_id
_entity_poly.type
_entity_poly.pdbx_seq_one_letter_code
_entity_poly.pdbx_strand_id
1 'polypeptide(L)'
;MTEAVLQGAVAAASEKPTLKDLVQDFISMALIVRKGRQVTSVSAFEASVDTFFNSLERDARSANYSVEQVKDTQYALCAFLDESVLRSEENELRRHFELQPLQFRYFGVHLAGEGFYEKIDSLRGDVKQNLDVLEVYHLCLALGFEGKFTIGQKDQLRYIANTLGQDIARFRKTPKALSPDWALPDQVSQMLRHEVPLWLYLALIALVCVGVYLTLDWLLGKDVAALSEQISQLFSA
;
A
#
# COMPACT_ATOMS: atom_id res chain seq x y z
N MET A 1 32.45 -27.64 -12.40
CA MET A 1 32.11 -26.78 -13.54
C MET A 1 31.01 -27.47 -14.30
N THR A 2 29.77 -27.18 -13.93
CA THR A 2 28.56 -27.81 -14.46
C THR A 2 27.69 -26.68 -15.00
N GLU A 3 27.63 -26.58 -16.32
CA GLU A 3 26.72 -25.67 -17.03
C GLU A 3 25.29 -26.16 -16.83
N ALA A 4 24.48 -25.37 -16.11
CA ALA A 4 23.04 -25.53 -16.08
C ALA A 4 22.47 -24.73 -17.26
N VAL A 5 22.18 -25.47 -18.33
CA VAL A 5 21.34 -25.01 -19.44
C VAL A 5 19.95 -24.67 -18.86
N LEU A 6 19.67 -23.37 -18.71
CA LEU A 6 18.33 -22.86 -18.43
C LEU A 6 17.49 -22.96 -19.71
N GLN A 7 16.92 -24.15 -19.89
CA GLN A 7 15.90 -24.45 -20.88
C GLN A 7 14.61 -23.68 -20.57
N GLY A 8 14.17 -22.89 -21.55
CA GLY A 8 12.77 -22.72 -21.88
C GLY A 8 11.93 -21.92 -20.90
N ALA A 9 12.09 -20.58 -20.90
CA ALA A 9 10.96 -19.73 -20.60
C ALA A 9 9.90 -19.97 -21.69
N VAL A 10 8.88 -20.76 -21.33
CA VAL A 10 7.68 -20.98 -22.12
C VAL A 10 7.14 -19.61 -22.52
N ALA A 11 7.20 -19.30 -23.81
CA ALA A 11 6.57 -18.12 -24.38
C ALA A 11 5.07 -18.19 -24.03
N ALA A 12 4.67 -17.43 -23.01
CA ALA A 12 3.27 -17.21 -22.69
C ALA A 12 2.61 -16.65 -23.96
N ALA A 13 1.46 -17.21 -24.31
CA ALA A 13 0.68 -16.77 -25.45
C ALA A 13 0.54 -15.24 -25.43
N SER A 14 0.71 -14.60 -26.60
CA SER A 14 0.63 -13.15 -26.79
C SER A 14 -0.79 -12.64 -26.52
N GLU A 15 -1.18 -12.60 -25.25
CA GLU A 15 -2.36 -11.89 -24.77
C GLU A 15 -2.06 -10.39 -24.87
N LYS A 16 -3.04 -9.60 -25.32
CA LYS A 16 -2.86 -8.14 -25.41
C LYS A 16 -2.51 -7.61 -24.01
N PRO A 17 -1.47 -6.76 -23.86
CA PRO A 17 -1.11 -6.23 -22.57
C PRO A 17 -2.28 -5.43 -22.00
N THR A 18 -2.67 -5.71 -20.76
CA THR A 18 -3.73 -4.95 -20.08
C THR A 18 -3.19 -3.61 -19.61
N LEU A 19 -4.06 -2.62 -19.37
CA LEU A 19 -3.61 -1.35 -18.76
C LEU A 19 -2.87 -1.57 -17.44
N LYS A 20 -3.28 -2.56 -16.65
CA LYS A 20 -2.60 -2.91 -15.40
C LYS A 20 -1.14 -3.32 -15.62
N ASP A 21 -0.87 -4.08 -16.67
CA ASP A 21 0.50 -4.51 -17.03
C ASP A 21 1.33 -3.32 -17.48
N LEU A 22 0.73 -2.43 -18.31
CA LEU A 22 1.40 -1.24 -18.82
C LEU A 22 1.78 -0.23 -17.72
N VAL A 23 1.03 -0.20 -16.61
CA VAL A 23 1.28 0.75 -15.50
C VAL A 23 2.12 0.19 -14.35
N GLN A 24 2.48 -1.10 -14.39
CA GLN A 24 3.15 -1.79 -13.28
C GLN A 24 4.49 -1.13 -12.90
N ASP A 25 5.28 -0.72 -13.88
CA ASP A 25 6.58 -0.09 -13.63
C ASP A 25 6.43 1.28 -12.96
N PHE A 26 5.44 2.06 -13.37
CA PHE A 26 5.13 3.35 -12.76
C PHE A 26 4.63 3.19 -11.32
N ILE A 27 3.74 2.23 -11.09
CA ILE A 27 3.26 1.92 -9.74
C ILE A 27 4.43 1.50 -8.84
N SER A 28 5.34 0.67 -9.35
CA SER A 28 6.54 0.25 -8.63
C SER A 28 7.43 1.45 -8.28
N MET A 29 7.66 2.36 -9.22
CA MET A 29 8.38 3.62 -8.99
C MET A 29 7.70 4.45 -7.89
N ALA A 30 6.38 4.66 -7.97
CA ALA A 30 5.63 5.42 -6.96
C ALA A 30 5.76 4.83 -5.55
N LEU A 31 5.70 3.49 -5.43
CA LEU A 31 5.88 2.79 -4.16
C LEU A 31 7.31 2.88 -3.62
N ILE A 32 8.32 2.88 -4.50
CA ILE A 32 9.72 3.08 -4.10
C ILE A 32 9.92 4.48 -3.52
N VAL A 33 9.32 5.50 -4.15
CA VAL A 33 9.35 6.88 -3.65
C VAL A 33 8.68 6.98 -2.28
N ARG A 34 7.50 6.37 -2.13
CA ARG A 34 6.77 6.33 -0.85
C ARG A 34 7.59 5.72 0.30
N LYS A 35 8.49 4.78 0.01
CA LYS A 35 9.40 4.16 0.98
C LYS A 35 10.61 5.03 1.36
N GLY A 36 10.71 6.27 0.85
CA GLY A 36 11.75 7.23 1.25
C GLY A 36 13.09 7.04 0.54
N ARG A 37 13.13 6.31 -0.59
CA ARG A 37 14.38 6.17 -1.35
C ARG A 37 14.73 7.51 -1.99
N GLN A 38 15.93 8.02 -1.72
CA GLN A 38 16.34 9.33 -2.22
C GLN A 38 16.35 9.35 -3.74
N VAL A 39 15.57 10.27 -4.30
CA VAL A 39 15.60 10.60 -5.72
C VAL A 39 16.74 11.58 -5.94
N THR A 40 17.64 11.25 -6.88
CA THR A 40 18.86 12.02 -7.14
C THR A 40 18.58 13.44 -7.65
N SER A 41 17.49 13.64 -8.41
CA SER A 41 17.07 14.94 -8.93
C SER A 41 15.57 14.99 -9.22
N VAL A 42 14.92 16.08 -8.83
CA VAL A 42 13.49 16.35 -9.10
C VAL A 42 13.24 16.44 -10.62
N SER A 43 14.09 17.15 -11.36
CA SER A 43 13.91 17.31 -12.81
C SER A 43 14.08 15.99 -13.58
N ALA A 44 14.99 15.13 -13.11
CA ALA A 44 15.14 13.79 -13.69
C ALA A 44 13.92 12.91 -13.41
N PHE A 45 13.31 13.05 -12.23
CA PHE A 45 12.08 12.35 -11.87
C PHE A 45 10.90 12.80 -12.74
N GLU A 46 10.70 14.11 -12.89
CA GLU A 46 9.66 14.67 -13.76
C GLU A 46 9.84 14.21 -15.21
N ALA A 47 11.07 14.25 -15.74
CA ALA A 47 11.36 13.76 -17.09
C ALA A 47 11.08 12.25 -17.24
N SER A 48 11.30 11.46 -16.19
CA SER A 48 10.94 10.04 -16.17
C SER A 48 9.43 9.84 -16.20
N VAL A 49 8.66 10.64 -15.47
CA VAL A 49 7.18 10.63 -15.49
C VAL A 49 6.67 11.00 -16.88
N ASP A 50 7.21 12.06 -17.49
CA ASP A 50 6.84 12.49 -18.85
C ASP A 50 7.15 11.41 -19.90
N THR A 51 8.33 10.80 -19.82
CA THR A 51 8.72 9.69 -20.70
C THR A 51 7.79 8.48 -20.53
N PHE A 52 7.41 8.18 -19.29
CA PHE A 52 6.47 7.11 -19.00
C PHE A 52 5.09 7.38 -19.58
N PHE A 53 4.51 8.58 -19.40
CA PHE A 53 3.19 8.91 -19.95
C PHE A 53 3.16 8.90 -21.48
N ASN A 54 4.22 9.37 -22.14
CA ASN A 54 4.35 9.28 -23.59
C ASN A 54 4.41 7.81 -24.07
N SER A 55 5.12 6.96 -23.33
CA SER A 55 5.22 5.52 -23.64
C SER A 55 3.88 4.83 -23.40
N LEU A 56 3.22 5.10 -22.27
CA LEU A 56 1.89 4.59 -21.95
C LEU A 56 0.87 4.94 -23.03
N GLU A 57 0.85 6.19 -23.51
CA GLU A 57 -0.08 6.61 -24.56
C GLU A 57 0.16 5.86 -25.88
N ARG A 58 1.43 5.68 -26.27
CA ARG A 58 1.79 4.91 -27.47
C ARG A 58 1.40 3.44 -27.34
N ASP A 59 1.76 2.82 -26.23
CA ASP A 59 1.61 1.39 -26.02
C ASP A 59 0.12 1.04 -25.82
N ALA A 60 -0.63 1.87 -25.08
CA ALA A 60 -2.07 1.69 -24.91
C ALA A 60 -2.86 1.91 -26.21
N ARG A 61 -2.45 2.87 -27.06
CA ARG A 61 -3.01 3.01 -28.42
C ARG A 61 -2.76 1.78 -29.26
N SER A 62 -1.56 1.20 -29.21
CA SER A 62 -1.26 -0.04 -29.93
C SER A 62 -2.11 -1.23 -29.46
N ALA A 63 -2.52 -1.22 -28.18
CA ALA A 63 -3.42 -2.20 -27.59
C ALA A 63 -4.92 -1.94 -27.88
N ASN A 64 -5.28 -0.85 -28.58
CA ASN A 64 -6.64 -0.39 -28.91
C ASN A 64 -7.43 0.23 -27.74
N TYR A 65 -6.75 0.82 -26.75
CA TYR A 65 -7.43 1.64 -25.75
C TYR A 65 -7.80 3.01 -26.32
N SER A 66 -8.95 3.55 -25.91
CA SER A 66 -9.39 4.88 -26.30
C SER A 66 -8.53 5.96 -25.64
N VAL A 67 -8.49 7.15 -26.25
CA VAL A 67 -7.77 8.31 -25.66
C VAL A 67 -8.34 8.65 -24.28
N GLU A 68 -9.64 8.48 -24.07
CA GLU A 68 -10.29 8.71 -22.78
C GLU A 68 -9.82 7.71 -21.73
N GLN A 69 -9.78 6.40 -22.06
CA GLN A 69 -9.27 5.37 -21.15
C GLN A 69 -7.82 5.62 -20.73
N VAL A 70 -6.98 6.06 -21.67
CA VAL A 70 -5.57 6.42 -21.38
C VAL A 70 -5.51 7.63 -20.45
N LYS A 71 -6.28 8.69 -20.72
CA LYS A 71 -6.31 9.88 -19.87
C LYS A 71 -6.81 9.58 -18.46
N ASP A 72 -7.82 8.73 -18.33
CA ASP A 72 -8.38 8.32 -17.05
C ASP A 72 -7.40 7.48 -16.26
N THR A 73 -6.64 6.63 -16.94
CA THR A 73 -5.52 5.90 -16.36
C THR A 73 -4.44 6.86 -15.86
N GLN A 74 -3.98 7.80 -16.69
CA GLN A 74 -3.00 8.82 -16.30
C GLN A 74 -3.48 9.67 -15.12
N TYR A 75 -4.77 9.98 -15.05
CA TYR A 75 -5.36 10.72 -13.93
C TYR A 75 -5.23 9.95 -12.61
N ALA A 76 -5.59 8.66 -12.59
CA ALA A 76 -5.41 7.80 -11.44
C ALA A 76 -3.93 7.72 -11.01
N LEU A 77 -3.02 7.57 -11.97
CA LEU A 77 -1.59 7.50 -11.72
C LEU A 77 -1.02 8.80 -11.14
N CYS A 78 -1.43 9.96 -11.65
CA CYS A 78 -1.05 11.26 -11.10
C CYS A 78 -1.52 11.40 -9.65
N ALA A 79 -2.80 11.14 -9.39
CA ALA A 79 -3.36 11.24 -8.04
C ALA A 79 -2.62 10.30 -7.07
N PHE A 80 -2.37 9.06 -7.49
CA PHE A 80 -1.65 8.08 -6.68
C PHE A 80 -0.19 8.46 -6.43
N LEU A 81 0.52 8.97 -7.44
CA LEU A 81 1.91 9.34 -7.31
C LEU A 81 2.09 10.58 -6.44
N ASP A 82 1.26 11.60 -6.63
CA ASP A 82 1.29 12.81 -5.79
C ASP A 82 1.07 12.44 -4.32
N GLU A 83 0.06 11.61 -4.04
CA GLU A 83 -0.19 11.15 -2.68
C GLU A 83 0.94 10.27 -2.13
N SER A 84 1.58 9.46 -2.98
CA SER A 84 2.73 8.64 -2.59
C SER A 84 3.96 9.47 -2.23
N VAL A 85 4.22 10.55 -2.98
CA VAL A 85 5.29 11.52 -2.70
C VAL A 85 5.00 12.30 -1.43
N LEU A 86 3.77 12.78 -1.24
CA LEU A 86 3.37 13.50 -0.03
C LEU A 86 3.40 12.63 1.25
N ARG A 87 3.35 11.30 1.10
CA ARG A 87 3.52 10.35 2.20
C ARG A 87 4.97 9.90 2.44
N SER A 88 5.92 10.31 1.60
CA SER A 88 7.33 9.98 1.82
C SER A 88 7.93 10.80 2.96
N GLU A 89 9.13 10.41 3.41
CA GLU A 89 9.93 11.26 4.31
C GLU A 89 10.21 12.64 3.70
N GLU A 90 10.55 13.60 4.56
CA GLU A 90 10.85 14.97 4.17
C GLU A 90 12.07 15.02 3.25
N ASN A 91 11.88 15.45 2.00
CA ASN A 91 12.94 15.56 0.99
C ASN A 91 12.62 16.67 -0.03
N GLU A 92 13.59 17.00 -0.90
CA GLU A 92 13.42 18.03 -1.95
C GLU A 92 12.25 17.70 -2.91
N LEU A 93 12.02 16.42 -3.19
CA LEU A 93 10.95 15.99 -4.10
C LEU A 93 9.57 16.27 -3.50
N ARG A 94 9.37 15.96 -2.22
CA ARG A 94 8.14 16.25 -1.48
C ARG A 94 7.86 17.75 -1.47
N ARG A 95 8.85 18.57 -1.12
CA ARG A 95 8.72 20.05 -1.14
C ARG A 95 8.35 20.59 -2.51
N HIS A 96 8.91 20.03 -3.58
CA HIS A 96 8.53 20.40 -4.96
C HIS A 96 7.08 20.02 -5.26
N PHE A 97 6.66 18.80 -4.91
CA PHE A 97 5.31 18.30 -5.19
C PHE A 97 4.23 18.99 -4.33
N GLU A 98 4.57 19.50 -3.15
CA GLU A 98 3.67 20.35 -2.35
C GLU A 98 3.32 21.66 -3.06
N LEU A 99 4.26 22.20 -3.85
CA LEU A 99 4.07 23.44 -4.62
C LEU A 99 3.50 23.18 -6.02
N GLN A 100 3.97 22.13 -6.68
CA GLN A 100 3.63 21.79 -8.06
C GLN A 100 3.32 20.29 -8.21
N PRO A 101 2.15 19.84 -7.74
CA PRO A 101 1.75 18.46 -7.86
C PRO A 101 1.39 18.10 -9.32
N LEU A 102 1.56 16.84 -9.70
CA LEU A 102 1.33 16.37 -11.08
C LEU A 102 -0.13 16.49 -11.49
N GLN A 103 -1.08 16.30 -10.58
CA GLN A 103 -2.51 16.54 -10.82
C GLN A 103 -2.78 17.94 -11.37
N PHE A 104 -2.06 18.95 -10.87
CA PHE A 104 -2.20 20.32 -11.35
C PHE A 104 -1.47 20.49 -12.69
N ARG A 105 -0.26 19.94 -12.80
CA ARG A 105 0.57 20.05 -14.01
C ARG A 105 -0.09 19.43 -15.24
N TYR A 106 -0.68 18.25 -15.12
CA TYR A 106 -1.26 17.51 -16.26
C TYR A 106 -2.76 17.77 -16.46
N PHE A 107 -3.51 17.96 -15.38
CA PHE A 107 -4.97 18.03 -15.45
C PHE A 107 -5.54 19.38 -14.98
N GLY A 108 -4.72 20.30 -14.48
CA GLY A 108 -5.16 21.60 -14.00
C GLY A 108 -6.07 21.53 -12.77
N VAL A 109 -6.02 20.43 -12.01
CA VAL A 109 -6.87 20.20 -10.83
C VAL A 109 -6.04 20.15 -9.55
N HIS A 110 -6.61 20.63 -8.45
CA HIS A 110 -6.00 20.58 -7.11
C HIS A 110 -6.58 19.48 -6.21
N LEU A 111 -7.77 18.97 -6.56
CA LEU A 111 -8.53 18.02 -5.75
C LEU A 111 -8.68 16.66 -6.44
N ALA A 112 -7.59 16.10 -6.99
CA ALA A 112 -7.68 14.78 -7.62
C ALA A 112 -8.01 13.68 -6.62
N GLY A 113 -7.72 13.87 -5.33
CA GLY A 113 -8.18 12.98 -4.26
C GLY A 113 -9.71 12.89 -4.14
N GLU A 114 -10.46 13.91 -4.57
CA GLU A 114 -11.92 13.87 -4.64
C GLU A 114 -12.40 13.37 -6.00
N GLY A 115 -11.85 13.95 -7.08
CA GLY A 115 -12.20 13.60 -8.45
C GLY A 115 -11.87 12.16 -8.83
N PHE A 116 -10.93 11.51 -8.14
CA PHE A 116 -10.64 10.08 -8.29
C PHE A 116 -11.89 9.23 -8.05
N TYR A 117 -12.66 9.53 -7.00
CA TYR A 117 -13.86 8.78 -6.65
C TYR A 117 -15.04 9.12 -7.58
N GLU A 118 -15.18 10.39 -7.97
CA GLU A 118 -16.15 10.80 -8.99
C GLU A 118 -15.92 10.07 -10.32
N LYS A 119 -14.64 9.86 -10.66
CA LYS A 119 -14.25 9.14 -11.87
C LYS A 119 -14.55 7.64 -11.76
N ILE A 120 -14.36 7.02 -10.60
CA ILE A 120 -14.83 5.65 -10.35
C ILE A 120 -16.35 5.55 -10.60
N ASP A 121 -17.13 6.45 -10.03
CA ASP A 121 -18.59 6.42 -10.17
C ASP A 121 -19.03 6.62 -11.63
N SER A 122 -18.38 7.53 -12.35
CA SER A 122 -18.61 7.74 -13.79
C SER A 122 -18.27 6.50 -14.63
N LEU A 123 -17.08 5.91 -14.42
CA LEU A 123 -16.61 4.75 -15.15
C LEU A 123 -17.45 3.49 -14.88
N ARG A 124 -18.03 3.38 -13.67
CA ARG A 124 -18.97 2.30 -13.30
C ARG A 124 -20.30 2.37 -14.05
N GLY A 125 -20.59 3.46 -14.76
CA GLY A 125 -21.73 3.53 -15.70
C GLY A 125 -21.65 2.48 -16.82
N ASP A 126 -20.44 2.13 -17.27
CA ASP A 126 -20.18 0.99 -18.15
C ASP A 126 -18.90 0.24 -17.71
N VAL A 127 -19.07 -0.63 -16.71
CA VAL A 127 -17.97 -1.44 -16.15
C VAL A 127 -17.32 -2.32 -17.21
N LYS A 128 -18.08 -2.82 -18.20
CA LYS A 128 -17.55 -3.74 -19.19
C LYS A 128 -16.61 -3.03 -20.16
N GLN A 129 -16.96 -1.82 -20.59
CA GLN A 129 -16.11 -1.00 -21.45
C GLN A 129 -14.88 -0.48 -20.69
N ASN A 130 -15.04 -0.13 -19.42
CA ASN A 130 -14.01 0.53 -18.62
C ASN A 130 -13.26 -0.41 -17.67
N LEU A 131 -13.38 -1.73 -17.86
CA LEU A 131 -12.89 -2.75 -16.94
C LEU A 131 -11.41 -2.55 -16.58
N ASP A 132 -10.55 -2.43 -17.60
CA ASP A 132 -9.11 -2.32 -17.39
C ASP A 132 -8.70 -0.98 -16.75
N VAL A 133 -9.47 0.10 -16.97
CA VAL A 133 -9.25 1.39 -16.30
C VAL A 133 -9.65 1.27 -14.83
N LEU A 134 -10.85 0.73 -14.56
CA LEU A 134 -11.36 0.50 -13.21
C LEU A 134 -10.42 -0.38 -12.38
N GLU A 135 -9.70 -1.30 -13.03
CA GLU A 135 -8.66 -2.10 -12.38
C GLU A 135 -7.43 -1.33 -11.96
N VAL A 136 -7.01 -0.32 -12.73
CA VAL A 136 -5.93 0.58 -12.31
C VAL A 136 -6.38 1.39 -11.10
N TYR A 137 -7.61 1.90 -11.11
CA TYR A 137 -8.19 2.58 -9.93
C TYR A 137 -8.23 1.65 -8.71
N HIS A 138 -8.72 0.42 -8.90
CA HIS A 138 -8.75 -0.58 -7.83
C HIS A 138 -7.35 -0.94 -7.34
N LEU A 139 -6.35 -1.02 -8.23
CA LEU A 139 -4.95 -1.25 -7.86
C LEU A 139 -4.43 -0.11 -7.00
N CYS A 140 -4.68 1.16 -7.36
CA CYS A 140 -4.30 2.31 -6.53
C CYS A 140 -4.92 2.22 -5.12
N LEU A 141 -6.22 1.87 -5.02
CA LEU A 141 -6.89 1.67 -3.73
C LEU A 141 -6.26 0.53 -2.92
N ALA A 142 -5.97 -0.61 -3.55
CA ALA A 142 -5.33 -1.76 -2.91
C ALA A 142 -3.92 -1.43 -2.38
N LEU A 143 -3.24 -0.48 -3.01
CA LEU A 143 -1.92 0.03 -2.61
C LEU A 143 -1.99 1.16 -1.58
N GLY A 144 -3.17 1.43 -1.03
CA GLY A 144 -3.38 2.40 0.04
C GLY A 144 -3.45 3.84 -0.45
N PHE A 145 -4.04 4.07 -1.62
CA PHE A 145 -4.59 5.38 -1.98
C PHE A 145 -5.81 5.69 -1.10
N GLU A 146 -5.85 6.88 -0.50
CA GLU A 146 -6.95 7.31 0.38
C GLU A 146 -7.70 8.52 -0.20
N GLY A 147 -7.01 9.43 -0.87
CA GLY A 147 -7.58 10.65 -1.43
C GLY A 147 -8.28 11.49 -0.36
N LYS A 148 -9.54 11.85 -0.61
CA LYS A 148 -10.36 12.65 0.32
C LYS A 148 -10.70 11.97 1.66
N PHE A 149 -10.47 10.67 1.79
CA PHE A 149 -10.88 9.93 3.00
C PHE A 149 -9.83 10.04 4.11
N THR A 150 -10.19 10.70 5.21
CA THR A 150 -9.36 10.80 6.42
C THR A 150 -9.39 9.49 7.23
N ILE A 151 -8.50 9.36 8.22
CA ILE A 151 -8.39 8.21 9.14
C ILE A 151 -9.75 7.75 9.72
N GLY A 152 -10.72 8.64 9.94
CA GLY A 152 -12.06 8.30 10.45
C GLY A 152 -13.04 7.71 9.43
N GLN A 153 -12.68 7.66 8.15
CA GLN A 153 -13.56 7.20 7.05
C GLN A 153 -13.01 5.95 6.35
N LYS A 154 -12.07 5.24 6.98
CA LYS A 154 -11.43 4.03 6.41
C LYS A 154 -12.42 2.91 6.08
N ASP A 155 -13.53 2.80 6.81
CA ASP A 155 -14.55 1.80 6.50
C ASP A 155 -15.31 2.10 5.20
N GLN A 156 -15.55 3.37 4.91
CA GLN A 156 -16.14 3.79 3.63
C GLN A 156 -15.17 3.51 2.47
N LEU A 157 -13.88 3.82 2.65
CA LEU A 157 -12.84 3.50 1.67
C LEU A 157 -12.79 1.99 1.37
N ARG A 158 -12.79 1.16 2.43
CA ARG A 158 -12.83 -0.31 2.31
C ARG A 158 -14.08 -0.79 1.59
N TYR A 159 -15.24 -0.20 1.90
CA TYR A 159 -16.49 -0.53 1.22
C TYR A 159 -16.43 -0.24 -0.27
N ILE A 160 -15.91 0.93 -0.67
CA ILE A 160 -15.73 1.31 -2.07
C ILE A 160 -14.76 0.36 -2.77
N ALA A 161 -13.59 0.10 -2.19
CA ALA A 161 -12.59 -0.79 -2.76
C ALA A 161 -13.15 -2.23 -2.95
N ASN A 162 -13.83 -2.77 -1.94
CA ASN A 162 -14.44 -4.10 -2.02
C ASN A 162 -15.55 -4.17 -3.08
N THR A 163 -16.40 -3.17 -3.14
CA THR A 163 -17.51 -3.13 -4.12
C THR A 163 -16.96 -3.02 -5.54
N LEU A 164 -15.96 -2.17 -5.75
CA LEU A 164 -15.27 -2.04 -7.03
C LEU A 164 -14.60 -3.35 -7.44
N GLY A 165 -13.90 -4.01 -6.51
CA GLY A 165 -13.28 -5.32 -6.75
C GLY A 165 -14.30 -6.40 -7.13
N GLN A 166 -15.47 -6.41 -6.48
CA GLN A 166 -16.57 -7.33 -6.84
C GLN A 166 -17.12 -7.04 -8.24
N ASP A 167 -17.31 -5.78 -8.60
CA ASP A 167 -17.78 -5.42 -9.94
C ASP A 167 -16.77 -5.87 -11.00
N ILE A 168 -15.48 -5.57 -10.81
CA ILE A 168 -14.41 -6.04 -11.70
C ILE A 168 -14.43 -7.58 -11.82
N ALA A 169 -14.50 -8.30 -10.70
CA ALA A 169 -14.50 -9.75 -10.69
C ALA A 169 -15.71 -10.38 -11.41
N ARG A 170 -16.87 -9.70 -11.41
CA ARG A 170 -18.07 -10.17 -12.14
C ARG A 170 -17.89 -10.11 -13.66
N PHE A 171 -17.18 -9.09 -14.16
CA PHE A 171 -17.02 -8.87 -15.60
C PHE A 171 -15.71 -9.43 -16.16
N ARG A 172 -14.67 -9.60 -15.32
CA ARG A 172 -13.44 -10.27 -15.73
C ARG A 172 -13.67 -11.77 -15.77
N LYS A 173 -13.51 -12.36 -16.95
CA LYS A 173 -13.51 -13.82 -17.09
C LYS A 173 -12.34 -14.36 -16.29
N THR A 174 -12.61 -15.19 -15.28
CA THR A 174 -11.56 -15.88 -14.54
C THR A 174 -10.72 -16.66 -15.55
N PRO A 175 -9.40 -16.40 -15.67
CA PRO A 175 -8.55 -17.26 -16.48
C PRO A 175 -8.72 -18.68 -15.97
N LYS A 176 -8.80 -19.64 -16.90
CA LYS A 176 -8.83 -21.07 -16.56
C LYS A 176 -7.68 -21.33 -15.59
N ALA A 177 -8.01 -21.80 -14.39
CA ALA A 177 -7.05 -22.02 -13.31
C ALA A 177 -5.78 -22.71 -13.85
N LEU A 178 -4.65 -22.00 -13.82
CA LEU A 178 -3.38 -22.52 -14.33
C LEU A 178 -2.78 -23.58 -13.38
N SER A 179 -3.25 -23.62 -12.13
CA SER A 179 -3.03 -24.70 -11.16
C SER A 179 -4.20 -24.76 -10.15
N PRO A 180 -4.43 -25.90 -9.47
CA PRO A 180 -5.44 -26.02 -8.41
C PRO A 180 -5.25 -25.01 -7.26
N ASP A 181 -4.03 -24.54 -7.03
CA ASP A 181 -3.62 -23.65 -5.93
C ASP A 181 -3.24 -22.23 -6.43
N TRP A 182 -3.89 -21.74 -7.48
CA TRP A 182 -3.57 -20.43 -8.09
C TRP A 182 -3.91 -19.22 -7.20
N ALA A 183 -4.61 -19.42 -6.08
CA ALA A 183 -4.97 -18.35 -5.17
C ALA A 183 -3.69 -17.69 -4.64
N LEU A 184 -3.45 -16.46 -5.10
CA LEU A 184 -2.41 -15.61 -4.54
C LEU A 184 -2.67 -15.53 -3.03
N PRO A 185 -1.71 -15.89 -2.17
CA PRO A 185 -1.91 -15.69 -0.74
C PRO A 185 -2.22 -14.21 -0.53
N ASP A 186 -3.33 -13.91 0.15
CA ASP A 186 -3.85 -12.57 0.50
C ASP A 186 -2.88 -11.72 1.36
N GLN A 187 -1.61 -12.11 1.40
CA GLN A 187 -0.54 -11.60 2.24
C GLN A 187 -0.14 -10.16 1.92
N VAL A 188 -0.48 -9.61 0.75
CA VAL A 188 -0.14 -8.20 0.42
C VAL A 188 -1.03 -7.22 1.18
N SER A 189 -2.29 -7.58 1.48
CA SER A 189 -3.17 -6.77 2.34
C SER A 189 -2.88 -6.97 3.84
N GLN A 190 -2.24 -8.09 4.18
CA GLN A 190 -1.92 -8.47 5.56
C GLN A 190 -0.53 -8.03 6.01
N MET A 191 0.40 -7.74 5.10
CA MET A 191 1.74 -7.24 5.46
C MET A 191 1.75 -5.82 6.05
N LEU A 192 0.68 -5.03 5.86
CA LEU A 192 0.48 -3.75 6.55
C LEU A 192 -0.37 -3.86 7.84
N ARG A 193 -0.87 -5.06 8.15
CA ARG A 193 -1.75 -5.34 9.29
C ARG A 193 -1.06 -6.20 10.34
N HIS A 194 0.12 -5.79 10.77
CA HIS A 194 0.63 -6.25 12.07
C HIS A 194 0.09 -5.30 13.16
N GLU A 195 -1.23 -5.30 13.33
CA GLU A 195 -1.82 -4.81 14.58
C GLU A 195 -1.45 -5.85 15.64
N VAL A 196 -0.43 -5.56 16.43
CA VAL A 196 -0.05 -6.39 17.57
C VAL A 196 -1.30 -6.51 18.45
N PRO A 197 -1.85 -7.71 18.65
CA PRO A 197 -3.16 -7.83 19.25
C PRO A 197 -3.13 -7.34 20.70
N LEU A 198 -4.17 -6.63 21.14
CA LEU A 198 -4.21 -5.93 22.44
C LEU A 198 -3.90 -6.83 23.65
N TRP A 199 -4.17 -8.14 23.55
CA TRP A 199 -3.83 -9.10 24.60
C TRP A 199 -2.32 -9.21 24.85
N LEU A 200 -1.48 -8.93 23.85
CA LEU A 200 -0.03 -8.98 23.94
C LEU A 200 0.51 -7.80 24.76
N TYR A 201 -0.10 -6.61 24.62
CA TYR A 201 0.16 -5.46 25.50
C TYR A 201 -0.29 -5.73 26.94
N LEU A 202 -1.49 -6.32 27.12
CA LEU A 202 -1.97 -6.70 28.45
C LEU A 202 -1.07 -7.76 29.11
N ALA A 203 -0.60 -8.75 28.35
CA ALA A 203 0.32 -9.78 28.83
C ALA A 203 1.67 -9.20 29.25
N LEU A 204 2.22 -8.25 28.47
CA LEU A 204 3.45 -7.56 28.81
C LEU A 204 3.31 -6.75 30.12
N ILE A 205 2.23 -5.99 30.26
CA ILE A 205 1.96 -5.21 31.48
C ILE A 205 1.81 -6.14 32.69
N ALA A 206 1.05 -7.23 32.56
CA ALA A 206 0.90 -8.21 33.62
C ALA A 206 2.24 -8.85 34.03
N LEU A 207 3.10 -9.19 33.06
CA LEU A 207 4.42 -9.75 33.31
C LEU A 207 5.33 -8.77 34.07
N VAL A 208 5.31 -7.49 33.71
CA VAL A 208 6.05 -6.44 34.43
C VAL A 208 5.51 -6.29 35.86
N CYS A 209 4.19 -6.25 36.06
CA CYS A 209 3.58 -6.18 37.39
C CYS A 209 3.97 -7.36 38.29
N VAL A 210 3.96 -8.58 37.76
CA VAL A 210 4.39 -9.78 38.49
C VAL A 210 5.87 -9.70 38.85
N GLY A 211 6.71 -9.25 37.91
CA GLY A 211 8.13 -9.04 38.16
C GLY A 211 8.39 -8.06 39.32
N VAL A 212 7.69 -6.92 39.32
CA VAL A 212 7.79 -5.92 40.40
C VAL A 212 7.26 -6.46 41.73
N TYR A 213 6.17 -7.23 41.71
CA TYR A 213 5.62 -7.83 42.93
C TYR A 213 6.61 -8.82 43.57
N LEU A 214 7.19 -9.72 42.77
CA LEU A 214 8.15 -10.72 43.26
C LEU A 214 9.44 -10.09 43.78
N THR A 215 9.93 -9.03 43.16
CA THR A 215 11.13 -8.32 43.65
C THR A 215 10.86 -7.62 44.99
N LEU A 216 9.69 -6.97 45.12
CA LEU A 216 9.27 -6.36 46.39
C LEU A 216 9.09 -7.41 47.49
N ASP A 217 8.40 -8.51 47.21
CA ASP A 217 8.20 -9.60 48.17
C ASP A 217 9.53 -10.20 48.66
N TRP A 218 10.48 -10.38 47.74
CA TRP A 218 11.81 -10.87 48.10
C TRP A 218 12.62 -9.86 48.94
N LEU A 219 12.53 -8.56 48.64
CA LEU A 219 13.17 -7.51 49.43
C LEU A 219 12.56 -7.42 50.83
N LEU A 220 11.23 -7.38 50.92
CA LEU A 220 10.52 -7.33 52.20
C LEU A 220 10.77 -8.59 53.03
N GLY A 221 10.82 -9.77 52.42
CA GLY A 221 11.14 -11.02 53.12
C GLY A 221 12.52 -10.99 53.78
N LYS A 222 13.52 -10.34 53.14
CA LYS A 222 14.86 -10.18 53.71
C LYS A 222 14.86 -9.22 54.90
N ASP A 223 14.12 -8.11 54.80
CA ASP A 223 14.03 -7.12 55.87
C ASP A 223 13.25 -7.67 57.08
N VAL A 224 12.17 -8.42 56.84
CA VAL A 224 11.36 -9.06 57.88
C VAL A 224 12.13 -10.18 58.59
N ALA A 225 12.90 -10.99 57.85
CA ALA A 225 13.75 -12.03 58.44
C ALA A 225 14.81 -11.42 59.37
N ALA A 226 15.49 -10.36 58.90
CA ALA A 226 16.49 -9.64 59.68
C ALA A 226 15.90 -9.00 60.95
N LEU A 227 14.69 -8.45 60.88
CA LEU A 227 14.00 -7.86 62.03
C LEU A 227 13.57 -8.92 63.06
N SER A 228 13.11 -10.09 62.59
CA SER A 228 12.70 -11.19 63.47
C SER A 228 13.88 -11.73 64.29
N GLU A 229 15.06 -11.78 63.68
CA GLU A 229 16.27 -12.26 64.32
C GLU A 229 16.73 -11.28 65.41
N GLN A 230 16.67 -9.97 65.16
CA GLN A 230 16.97 -8.94 66.17
C GLN A 230 16.01 -8.93 67.36
N ILE A 231 14.71 -9.11 67.11
CA ILE A 231 13.70 -9.21 68.19
C ILE A 231 13.95 -10.48 69.02
N SER A 232 14.28 -11.61 68.39
CA SER A 232 14.58 -12.85 69.11
C SER A 232 15.83 -12.72 69.99
N GLN A 233 16.86 -12.02 69.52
CA GLN A 233 18.09 -11.79 70.28
C GLN A 233 17.83 -10.88 71.49
N LEU A 234 17.03 -9.83 71.35
CA LEU A 234 16.66 -8.92 72.45
C LEU A 234 15.82 -9.59 73.55
N PHE A 235 14.99 -10.58 73.20
CA PHE A 235 14.21 -11.34 74.19
C PHE A 235 14.96 -12.55 74.79
N SER A 236 16.16 -12.85 74.29
CA SER A 236 17.01 -13.96 74.76
C SER A 236 18.17 -13.52 75.66
N ALA A 237 18.33 -12.22 75.92
CA ALA A 237 19.30 -11.62 76.83
C ALA A 237 18.62 -11.16 78.13
#